data_AF-A0A2P6QDQ1-F1
#
_entry.id   AF-A0A2P6QDQ1-F1
#
_cell.length_a   1.000
_cell.length_b   1.000
_cell.length_c   1.000
_cell.angle_alpha   90.00
_cell.angle_beta   90.00
_cell.angle_gamma   90.00
#
_symmetry.space_group_name_H-M   'P 1'
#
loop_
_entity.id
_entity.type
_entity.pdbx_description
1 polymer ?
#
loop_
_entity_poly.entity_id
_entity_poly.type
_entity_poly.pdbx_seq_one_letter_code
_entity_poly.pdbx_strand_id
1 'polypeptide(L)'
;MPILACRIMIGLYGQVVPKNVGEKGKSVNGKLLHYKGTPFHRIVSGFMIQGGDIIHGDGKGYESIYGGTFAYENLKVKHSHAGTISIVNTGPDSNGSQFFITTIKASS
;
A
#
# COMPACT_ATOMS: atom_id res chain seq x y z
N MET A 1 16.14 -19.70 -3.61
CA MET A 1 16.78 -18.40 -3.93
C MET A 1 15.69 -17.45 -4.41
N PRO A 2 15.63 -16.19 -3.92
CA PRO A 2 14.74 -15.20 -4.50
C PRO A 2 15.22 -14.87 -5.91
N ILE A 3 14.36 -15.07 -6.91
CA ILE A 3 14.62 -14.67 -8.29
C ILE A 3 14.41 -13.16 -8.35
N LEU A 4 15.42 -12.41 -8.79
CA LEU A 4 15.21 -11.00 -9.12
C LEU A 4 14.38 -10.95 -10.41
N ALA A 5 13.08 -10.72 -10.30
CA ALA A 5 12.19 -10.67 -11.45
C ALA A 5 12.36 -9.35 -12.22
N CYS A 6 12.21 -8.21 -11.53
CA CYS A 6 12.31 -6.88 -12.13
C CYS A 6 12.40 -5.78 -11.05
N ARG A 7 12.62 -4.53 -11.49
CA ARG A 7 12.49 -3.32 -10.68
C ARG A 7 11.21 -2.60 -11.07
N ILE A 8 10.38 -2.25 -10.08
CA ILE A 8 9.21 -1.38 -10.25
C ILE A 8 9.52 -0.01 -9.65
N MET A 9 9.28 1.05 -10.41
CA MET A 9 9.36 2.44 -9.92
C MET A 9 7.95 3.01 -9.79
N ILE A 10 7.61 3.50 -8.62
CA ILE A 10 6.27 4.02 -8.30
C ILE A 10 6.41 5.49 -7.92
N GLY A 11 5.72 6.37 -8.66
CA GLY A 11 5.57 7.78 -8.28
C GLY A 11 4.50 7.93 -7.21
N LEU A 12 4.76 8.76 -6.20
CA LEU A 12 3.84 9.02 -5.10
C LEU A 12 3.33 10.46 -5.13
N TYR A 13 2.02 10.65 -4.92
CA TYR A 13 1.36 11.96 -4.92
C TYR A 13 1.52 12.70 -3.57
N GLY A 14 2.76 12.92 -3.13
CA GLY A 14 3.04 13.49 -1.79
C GLY A 14 2.46 14.88 -1.54
N GLN A 15 2.19 15.67 -2.58
CA GLN A 15 1.53 16.97 -2.44
C GLN A 15 -0.01 16.88 -2.32
N VAL A 16 -0.59 15.78 -2.80
CA VAL A 16 -2.06 15.59 -2.83
C VAL A 16 -2.54 14.80 -1.62
N VAL A 17 -1.74 13.81 -1.20
CA VAL A 17 -2.04 12.91 -0.09
C VAL A 17 -0.79 12.69 0.78
N PRO A 18 -0.33 13.73 1.51
CA PRO A 18 0.92 13.68 2.25
C PRO A 18 0.94 12.59 3.34
N LYS A 19 -0.19 12.23 3.95
CA LYS A 19 -0.21 11.16 4.97
C LYS A 19 -0.02 9.77 4.38
N ASN A 20 -0.33 9.60 3.10
CA ASN A 20 -0.07 8.35 2.39
C ASN A 20 1.41 8.22 1.96
N VAL A 21 2.19 9.29 2.08
CA VAL A 21 3.59 9.39 1.61
C VAL A 21 4.46 9.86 2.77
N GLY A 22 4.70 8.97 3.72
CA GLY A 22 5.56 9.27 4.86
C GLY A 22 6.64 8.22 5.07
N GLU A 23 7.77 8.67 5.61
CA GLU A 23 8.89 7.82 5.99
C GLU A 23 9.03 7.84 7.51
N LYS A 24 9.03 6.66 8.14
CA LYS A 24 9.37 6.51 9.54
C LYS A 24 10.11 5.20 9.73
N GLY A 25 11.25 5.23 10.40
CA GLY A 25 12.10 4.04 10.55
C GLY A 25 11.52 2.98 11.49
N LYS A 26 10.77 3.39 12.52
CA LYS A 26 10.23 2.49 13.55
C LYS A 26 8.81 2.87 13.94
N SER A 27 7.98 1.87 14.22
CA SER A 27 6.65 2.05 14.81
C SER A 27 6.77 2.55 16.25
N VAL A 28 5.63 2.94 16.84
CA VAL A 28 5.54 3.29 18.27
C VAL A 28 6.03 2.17 19.20
N ASN A 29 5.97 0.92 18.74
CA ASN A 29 6.44 -0.27 19.47
C ASN A 29 7.87 -0.70 19.07
N GLY A 30 8.62 0.15 18.36
CA GLY A 30 10.00 -0.12 17.97
C GLY A 30 10.17 -1.07 16.76
N LYS A 31 9.08 -1.54 16.15
CA LYS A 31 9.13 -2.42 14.97
C LYS A 31 9.61 -1.63 13.76
N LEU A 32 10.58 -2.16 13.03
CA LEU A 32 11.05 -1.56 11.78
C LEU A 32 9.90 -1.52 10.75
N LEU A 33 9.63 -0.34 10.20
CA LEU A 33 8.59 -0.13 9.20
C LEU A 33 9.23 -0.05 7.82
N HIS A 34 9.25 -1.15 7.08
CA HIS A 34 9.74 -1.22 5.71
C HIS A 34 9.05 -2.31 4.90
N TYR A 35 9.00 -2.14 3.57
CA TYR A 35 8.47 -3.15 2.65
C TYR A 35 9.48 -4.21 2.21
N LYS A 36 10.77 -4.08 2.58
CA LYS A 36 11.80 -5.05 2.21
C LYS A 36 11.45 -6.44 2.76
N GLY A 37 11.34 -7.43 1.87
CA GLY A 37 10.96 -8.81 2.23
C GLY A 37 9.46 -9.03 2.41
N THR A 38 8.62 -7.99 2.27
CA THR A 38 7.17 -8.12 2.30
C THR A 38 6.66 -8.67 0.97
N PRO A 39 5.85 -9.74 0.97
CA PRO A 39 5.33 -10.33 -0.27
C PRO A 39 4.19 -9.48 -0.86
N PHE A 40 3.95 -9.68 -2.16
CA PHE A 40 2.63 -9.45 -2.74
C PHE A 40 1.76 -10.66 -2.42
N HIS A 41 0.97 -10.57 -1.36
CA HIS A 41 0.22 -11.70 -0.80
C HIS A 41 -1.07 -12.02 -1.55
N ARG A 42 -1.54 -11.12 -2.42
CA ARG A 42 -2.77 -11.34 -3.21
C ARG A 42 -2.63 -10.79 -4.62
N ILE A 43 -2.84 -11.65 -5.61
CA ILE A 43 -2.77 -11.32 -7.04
C ILE A 43 -4.10 -11.76 -7.67
N VAL A 44 -4.83 -10.81 -8.28
CA VAL A 44 -6.07 -11.10 -9.01
C VAL A 44 -5.85 -10.73 -10.47
N SER A 45 -5.76 -11.76 -11.32
CA SER A 45 -5.56 -11.59 -12.76
C SER A 45 -6.66 -10.72 -13.35
N GLY A 46 -6.27 -9.73 -14.16
CA GLY A 46 -7.22 -8.79 -14.76
C GLY A 46 -7.82 -7.78 -13.79
N PHE A 47 -7.26 -7.61 -12.58
CA PHE A 47 -7.72 -6.58 -11.66
C PHE A 47 -6.58 -5.83 -10.97
N MET A 48 -5.87 -6.50 -10.05
CA MET A 48 -4.89 -5.83 -9.20
C MET A 48 -3.87 -6.80 -8.58
N ILE A 49 -2.76 -6.22 -8.12
CA ILE A 49 -1.72 -6.85 -7.33
C ILE A 49 -1.67 -6.12 -5.98
N GLN A 50 -1.86 -6.85 -4.88
CA GLN A 50 -1.89 -6.30 -3.52
C GLN A 50 -0.71 -6.79 -2.70
N GLY A 51 -0.15 -5.88 -1.92
CA GLY A 51 0.96 -6.14 -1.01
C GLY A 51 0.98 -5.13 0.13
N GLY A 52 2.12 -5.01 0.80
CA GLY A 52 2.32 -4.01 1.85
C GLY A 52 1.86 -4.43 3.25
N ASP A 53 1.49 -5.70 3.47
CA ASP A 53 1.31 -6.22 4.83
C ASP A 53 2.69 -6.48 5.47
N ILE A 54 3.23 -5.45 6.11
CA ILE A 54 4.53 -5.49 6.79
C ILE A 54 4.50 -6.22 8.14
N ILE A 55 3.33 -6.70 8.58
CA ILE A 55 3.16 -7.35 9.88
C ILE A 55 3.15 -8.87 9.74
N HIS A 56 2.26 -9.39 8.91
CA HIS A 56 2.04 -10.83 8.75
C HIS A 56 2.37 -11.33 7.34
N GLY A 57 2.33 -10.44 6.33
CA GLY A 57 2.52 -10.82 4.94
C GLY A 57 1.38 -11.68 4.36
N ASP A 58 0.21 -11.72 5.02
CA ASP A 58 -0.95 -12.53 4.61
C ASP A 58 -2.21 -11.68 4.33
N GLY A 59 -2.12 -10.36 4.55
CA GLY A 59 -3.19 -9.40 4.33
C GLY A 59 -4.00 -9.05 5.56
N LYS A 60 -3.69 -9.62 6.73
CA LYS A 60 -4.38 -9.32 7.99
C LYS A 60 -3.77 -8.14 8.75
N GLY A 61 -2.54 -7.76 8.43
CA GLY A 61 -1.83 -6.69 9.14
C GLY A 61 -2.25 -5.30 8.70
N TYR A 62 -2.54 -4.43 9.69
CA TYR A 62 -2.81 -3.01 9.48
C TYR A 62 -1.95 -2.19 10.44
N GLU A 63 -0.83 -1.69 9.92
CA GLU A 63 0.09 -0.83 10.66
C GLU A 63 0.53 0.31 9.74
N SER A 64 0.72 1.49 10.31
CA SER A 64 1.18 2.68 9.60
C SER A 64 2.27 3.38 10.41
N ILE A 65 2.91 4.38 9.80
CA ILE A 65 3.90 5.20 10.50
C ILE A 65 3.29 6.04 11.64
N TYR A 66 1.97 6.18 11.66
CA TYR A 66 1.21 6.92 12.68
C TYR A 66 0.85 6.04 13.88
N GLY A 67 1.04 4.72 13.80
CA GLY A 67 0.59 3.75 14.79
C GLY A 67 -0.82 3.27 14.49
N GLY A 68 -0.98 1.98 14.23
CA GLY A 68 -2.25 1.38 13.81
C GLY A 68 -2.70 1.91 12.45
N THR A 69 -4.01 2.17 12.32
CA THR A 69 -4.62 2.72 11.11
C THR A 69 -4.75 4.23 11.16
N PHE A 70 -4.97 4.86 10.01
CA PHE A 70 -5.19 6.30 9.92
C PHE A 70 -6.35 6.66 8.99
N ALA A 71 -6.81 7.90 9.14
CA ALA A 71 -7.94 8.45 8.42
C ALA A 71 -7.68 8.62 6.92
N TYR A 72 -8.76 8.56 6.16
CA TYR A 72 -8.75 8.80 4.72
C TYR A 72 -8.52 10.29 4.40
N GLU A 73 -7.56 10.61 3.52
CA GLU A 73 -7.28 12.01 3.16
C GLU A 73 -8.20 12.57 2.07
N ASN A 74 -8.22 12.00 0.84
CA ASN A 74 -9.02 12.54 -0.29
C ASN A 74 -9.08 11.59 -1.52
N LEU A 75 -10.25 11.40 -2.16
CA LEU A 75 -10.49 10.56 -3.38
C LEU A 75 -10.26 11.32 -4.69
N LYS A 76 -9.27 12.23 -4.73
CA LYS A 76 -9.08 13.08 -5.92
C LYS A 76 -8.48 12.34 -7.12
N VAL A 77 -7.77 11.23 -6.88
CA VAL A 77 -7.12 10.44 -7.93
C VAL A 77 -7.96 9.21 -8.24
N LYS A 78 -8.50 9.16 -9.46
CA LYS A 78 -9.25 8.00 -9.98
C LYS A 78 -8.30 6.93 -10.50
N HIS A 79 -8.69 5.67 -10.42
CA HIS A 79 -7.95 4.54 -11.01
C HIS A 79 -8.17 4.44 -12.54
N SER A 80 -7.87 5.53 -13.23
CA SER A 80 -8.24 5.76 -14.64
C SER A 80 -7.48 4.88 -15.65
N HIS A 81 -6.40 4.22 -15.25
CA HIS A 81 -5.59 3.33 -16.08
C HIS A 81 -4.92 2.21 -15.26
N ALA A 82 -4.30 1.25 -15.95
CA ALA A 82 -3.45 0.24 -15.31
C ALA A 82 -2.18 0.87 -14.73
N GLY A 83 -1.68 0.35 -13.62
CA GLY A 83 -0.49 0.86 -12.93
C GLY A 83 -0.78 1.95 -11.92
N THR A 84 -2.04 2.30 -11.66
CA THR A 84 -2.38 3.20 -10.56
C THR A 84 -2.20 2.49 -9.22
N ILE A 85 -1.67 3.19 -8.22
CA ILE A 85 -1.47 2.70 -6.86
C ILE A 85 -2.50 3.29 -5.91
N SER A 86 -2.99 2.48 -4.98
CA SER A 86 -3.95 2.92 -3.97
C SER A 86 -3.80 2.16 -2.66
N ILE A 87 -4.24 2.78 -1.57
CA ILE A 87 -4.20 2.18 -0.23
C ILE A 87 -5.39 1.23 -0.06
N VAL A 88 -5.14 0.07 0.54
CA VAL A 88 -6.20 -0.87 0.93
C VAL A 88 -6.86 -0.35 2.19
N ASN A 89 -8.20 -0.36 2.20
CA ASN A 89 -9.02 -0.02 3.35
C ASN A 89 -10.20 -1.00 3.47
N THR A 90 -10.76 -1.13 4.67
CA THR A 90 -11.95 -1.93 4.99
C THR A 90 -13.09 -1.06 5.52
N GLY A 91 -13.03 0.25 5.28
CA GLY A 91 -13.99 1.23 5.81
C GLY A 91 -13.30 2.54 6.24
N PRO A 92 -14.06 3.48 6.83
CA PRO A 92 -13.50 4.71 7.40
C PRO A 92 -12.34 4.40 8.37
N ASP A 93 -11.29 5.21 8.31
CA ASP A 93 -10.13 5.18 9.23
C ASP A 93 -9.38 3.84 9.35
N SER A 94 -9.39 3.05 8.28
CA SER A 94 -8.75 1.72 8.22
C SER A 94 -7.50 1.68 7.31
N ASN A 95 -6.96 2.83 6.91
CA ASN A 95 -5.76 2.85 6.09
C ASN A 95 -4.56 2.37 6.90
N GLY A 96 -3.79 1.45 6.33
CA GLY A 96 -2.52 0.99 6.88
C GLY A 96 -1.40 1.11 5.85
N SER A 97 -0.48 0.14 5.88
CA SER A 97 0.64 0.01 4.94
C SER A 97 0.29 -0.81 3.69
N GLN A 98 -0.85 -1.49 3.68
CA GLN A 98 -1.28 -2.27 2.53
C GLN A 98 -1.69 -1.38 1.36
N PHE A 99 -1.26 -1.77 0.16
CA PHE A 99 -1.57 -1.08 -1.09
C PHE A 99 -1.87 -2.09 -2.20
N PHE A 100 -2.53 -1.62 -3.25
CA PHE A 100 -2.70 -2.37 -4.48
C PHE A 100 -2.31 -1.55 -5.70
N ILE A 101 -1.83 -2.25 -6.73
CA ILE A 101 -1.51 -1.73 -8.06
C ILE A 101 -2.54 -2.31 -9.02
N THR A 102 -3.26 -1.47 -9.75
CA THR A 102 -4.23 -1.93 -10.75
C THR A 102 -3.53 -2.51 -11.97
N THR A 103 -4.05 -3.60 -12.54
CA THR A 103 -3.56 -4.16 -13.82
C THR A 103 -4.46 -3.81 -15.00
N ILE A 104 -5.63 -3.22 -14.71
CA ILE A 104 -6.58 -2.65 -15.68
C ILE A 104 -7.07 -1.31 -15.16
N LYS A 105 -7.85 -0.59 -15.98
CA LYS A 105 -8.65 0.54 -15.50
C LYS A 105 -9.69 0.04 -14.49
N ALA A 106 -9.72 0.62 -13.30
CA ALA A 106 -10.75 0.39 -12.31
C ALA A 106 -11.58 1.67 -12.19
N SER A 107 -12.87 1.61 -12.55
CA SER A 107 -13.70 2.81 -12.55
C SER A 107 -14.35 2.93 -11.17
N SER A 108 -13.66 3.59 -10.25
CA SER A 108 -14.17 4.01 -8.95
C SER A 108 -14.04 5.53 -8.82
#